data_AF-A0A538GWH6-F1
#
_entry.id   AF-A0A538GWH6-F1
#
_cell.length_a   1.000
_cell.length_b   1.000
_cell.length_c   1.000
_cell.angle_alpha   90.00
_cell.angle_beta   90.00
_cell.angle_gamma   90.00
#
_symmetry.space_group_name_H-M   'P 1'
#
loop_
_entity.id
_entity.type
_entity.pdbx_description
1 polymer ?
#
loop_
_entity_poly.entity_id
_entity_poly.type
_entity_poly.pdbx_seq_one_letter_code
_entity_poly.pdbx_strand_id
1 'polypeptide(L)'
;MPTQETDGRPAHGLGAAVKEVAERASAIVRLELELAALELKRKVVSFGLGIALALAAAIVLLFVVGFGFATIAAALATAVSTWLALLITTGILFLFALLLGAVGIMKIKKGSPPLPEQAIREAKLTTEALKTDGR
;
A
#
# COMPACT_ATOMS: atom_id res chain seq x y z
N MET A 1 -53.37 -54.81 -32.88
CA MET A 1 -52.74 -53.52 -32.52
C MET A 1 -53.25 -53.14 -31.14
N PRO A 2 -52.34 -52.76 -30.22
CA PRO A 2 -52.14 -51.34 -29.95
C PRO A 2 -50.66 -50.93 -30.01
N THR A 3 -50.48 -49.65 -30.30
CA THR A 3 -49.26 -48.94 -30.66
C THR A 3 -48.38 -48.63 -29.45
N GLN A 4 -47.06 -48.76 -29.60
CA GLN A 4 -46.08 -48.28 -28.64
C GLN A 4 -46.35 -46.81 -28.30
N GLU A 5 -46.68 -46.54 -27.04
CA GLU A 5 -46.69 -45.18 -26.51
C GLU A 5 -45.24 -44.68 -26.40
N THR A 6 -45.01 -43.55 -27.04
CA THR A 6 -43.77 -42.80 -27.10
C THR A 6 -43.19 -42.50 -25.72
N ASP A 7 -41.96 -42.99 -25.51
CA ASP A 7 -40.90 -42.52 -24.61
C ASP A 7 -40.97 -41.00 -24.32
N GLY A 8 -41.59 -40.64 -23.19
CA GLY A 8 -41.62 -39.28 -22.66
C GLY A 8 -40.34 -38.97 -21.89
N ARG A 9 -39.20 -38.88 -22.60
CA ARG A 9 -37.92 -38.46 -22.03
C ARG A 9 -38.11 -37.16 -21.24
N PRO A 10 -37.64 -37.05 -19.98
CA PRO A 10 -37.60 -35.78 -19.30
C PRO A 10 -36.74 -34.83 -20.14
N ALA A 11 -37.35 -33.71 -20.52
CA ALA A 11 -36.80 -32.71 -21.43
C ALA A 11 -35.35 -32.35 -21.06
N HIS A 12 -34.40 -32.91 -21.82
CA HIS A 12 -33.05 -32.37 -21.97
C HIS A 12 -33.14 -31.12 -22.85
N GLY A 13 -33.89 -30.12 -22.38
CA GLY A 13 -34.16 -28.89 -23.10
C GLY A 13 -33.01 -27.90 -22.94
N LEU A 14 -32.81 -27.05 -23.95
CA LEU A 14 -31.87 -25.92 -23.96
C LEU A 14 -31.84 -25.14 -22.64
N GLY A 15 -33.00 -24.99 -21.97
CA GLY A 15 -33.11 -24.30 -20.68
C GLY A 15 -32.34 -24.95 -19.54
N ALA A 16 -32.23 -26.28 -19.50
CA ALA A 16 -31.44 -27.00 -18.50
C ALA A 16 -29.93 -26.78 -18.73
N ALA A 17 -29.47 -26.78 -19.99
CA ALA A 17 -28.08 -26.51 -20.34
C ALA A 17 -27.68 -25.06 -20.05
N VAL A 18 -28.55 -24.09 -20.35
CA VAL A 18 -28.31 -22.67 -20.03
C VAL A 18 -28.22 -22.46 -18.52
N LYS A 19 -29.08 -23.12 -17.74
CA LYS A 19 -29.02 -23.08 -16.28
C LYS A 19 -27.71 -23.66 -15.73
N GLU A 20 -27.25 -24.78 -16.27
CA GLU A 20 -25.98 -25.39 -15.87
C GLU A 20 -24.77 -24.50 -16.16
N VAL A 21 -24.74 -23.86 -17.34
CA VAL A 21 -23.67 -22.91 -17.71
C VAL A 21 -23.70 -21.68 -16.78
N ALA A 22 -24.88 -21.16 -16.45
CA ALA A 22 -25.03 -20.04 -15.52
C ALA A 22 -24.56 -20.41 -14.09
N GLU A 23 -24.86 -21.63 -13.63
CA GLU A 23 -24.40 -22.15 -12.34
C GLU A 23 -22.87 -22.31 -12.31
N ARG A 24 -22.26 -22.84 -13.38
CA ARG A 24 -20.79 -22.95 -13.51
C ARG A 24 -20.11 -21.59 -13.56
N ALA A 25 -20.66 -20.64 -14.31
CA ALA A 25 -20.15 -19.27 -14.37
C ALA A 25 -20.18 -18.60 -12.99
N SER A 26 -21.30 -18.76 -12.27
CA SER A 26 -21.44 -18.27 -10.88
C SER A 26 -20.42 -18.92 -9.93
N ALA A 27 -20.15 -20.22 -10.09
CA ALA A 27 -19.15 -20.92 -9.30
C ALA A 27 -17.73 -20.40 -9.55
N ILE A 28 -17.36 -20.14 -10.81
CA ILE A 28 -16.04 -19.57 -11.17
C ILE A 28 -15.85 -18.20 -10.53
N VAL A 29 -16.84 -17.31 -10.65
CA VAL A 29 -16.77 -15.97 -10.06
C VAL A 29 -16.56 -16.04 -8.55
N ARG A 30 -17.27 -16.94 -7.85
CA ARG A 30 -17.08 -17.13 -6.41
C ARG A 30 -15.67 -17.63 -6.07
N LEU A 31 -15.15 -18.58 -6.84
CA LEU A 31 -13.79 -19.12 -6.65
C LEU A 31 -12.71 -18.05 -6.88
N GLU A 32 -12.85 -17.21 -7.91
CA GLU A 32 -11.91 -16.12 -8.14
C GLU A 32 -11.96 -15.06 -7.04
N LEU A 33 -13.14 -14.75 -6.51
CA LEU A 33 -13.29 -13.86 -5.37
C LEU A 33 -12.65 -14.44 -4.10
N GLU A 34 -12.85 -15.74 -3.84
CA GLU A 34 -12.21 -16.43 -2.72
C GLU A 34 -10.69 -16.44 -2.86
N LEU A 35 -10.17 -16.72 -4.06
CA LEU A 35 -8.75 -16.71 -4.36
C LEU A 35 -8.16 -15.29 -4.19
N ALA A 36 -8.82 -14.29 -4.77
CA ALA A 36 -8.42 -12.89 -4.67
C ALA A 36 -8.43 -12.41 -3.20
N ALA A 37 -9.41 -12.84 -2.40
CA ALA A 37 -9.45 -12.54 -0.97
C ALA A 37 -8.28 -13.18 -0.21
N LEU A 38 -7.91 -14.42 -0.54
CA LEU A 38 -6.76 -15.10 0.04
C LEU A 38 -5.44 -14.44 -0.35
N GLU A 39 -5.27 -14.07 -1.61
CA GLU A 39 -4.09 -13.37 -2.10
C GLU A 39 -3.97 -11.98 -1.48
N LEU A 40 -5.06 -11.22 -1.43
CA LEU A 40 -5.11 -9.92 -0.77
C LEU A 40 -4.76 -10.04 0.71
N LYS A 41 -5.30 -11.03 1.43
CA LYS A 41 -4.96 -11.26 2.84
C LYS A 41 -3.47 -11.55 3.02
N ARG A 42 -2.89 -12.42 2.19
CA ARG A 42 -1.44 -12.71 2.24
C ARG A 42 -0.62 -11.45 1.99
N LYS A 43 -1.00 -10.66 1.00
CA LYS A 43 -0.34 -9.40 0.65
C LYS A 43 -0.47 -8.36 1.78
N VAL A 44 -1.65 -8.19 2.35
CA VAL A 44 -1.87 -7.27 3.47
C VAL A 44 -1.03 -7.67 4.68
N VAL A 45 -0.95 -8.96 5.01
CA VAL A 45 -0.13 -9.43 6.14
C VAL A 45 1.36 -9.21 5.87
N SER A 46 1.86 -9.55 4.67
CA SER A 46 3.28 -9.39 4.35
C SER A 46 3.70 -7.92 4.31
N PHE A 47 2.89 -7.06 3.69
CA PHE A 47 3.12 -5.62 3.67
C PHE A 47 2.97 -5.02 5.08
N GLY A 48 1.96 -5.45 5.83
CA GLY A 48 1.71 -5.00 7.20
C GLY A 48 2.88 -5.33 8.12
N LEU A 49 3.43 -6.54 8.05
CA LEU A 49 4.60 -6.93 8.83
C LEU A 49 5.85 -6.13 8.41
N GLY A 50 6.07 -5.94 7.11
CA GLY A 50 7.18 -5.13 6.61
C GLY A 50 7.12 -3.68 7.12
N ILE A 51 5.94 -3.04 7.05
CA ILE A 51 5.72 -1.69 7.57
C ILE A 51 5.92 -1.65 9.08
N ALA A 52 5.37 -2.62 9.83
CA ALA A 52 5.52 -2.69 11.28
C ALA A 52 6.98 -2.81 11.71
N LEU A 53 7.75 -3.70 11.07
CA LEU A 53 9.18 -3.87 11.32
C LEU A 53 9.97 -2.61 10.94
N ALA A 54 9.65 -1.97 9.81
CA ALA A 54 10.30 -0.73 9.40
C ALA A 54 10.05 0.41 10.39
N LEU A 55 8.82 0.56 10.88
CA LEU A 55 8.48 1.56 11.90
C LEU A 55 9.17 1.25 13.24
N ALA A 56 9.19 -0.01 13.66
CA ALA A 56 9.91 -0.42 14.87
C ALA A 56 11.42 -0.12 14.76
N ALA A 57 12.04 -0.45 13.62
CA ALA A 57 13.43 -0.14 13.35
C ALA A 57 13.69 1.38 13.34
N ALA A 58 12.79 2.18 12.78
CA ALA A 58 12.90 3.64 12.79
C ALA A 58 12.88 4.21 14.22
N ILE A 59 12.03 3.68 15.10
CA ILE A 59 11.99 4.05 16.52
C ILE A 59 13.31 3.67 17.21
N VAL A 60 13.80 2.45 17.01
CA VAL A 60 15.08 2.01 17.59
C VAL A 60 16.24 2.89 17.09
N LEU A 61 16.27 3.24 15.80
CA LEU A 61 17.29 4.13 15.25
C LEU A 61 17.21 5.53 15.87
N LEU A 62 16.02 6.04 16.20
CA LEU A 62 15.89 7.30 16.91
C LEU A 62 16.58 7.25 18.28
N PHE A 63 16.45 6.15 19.02
CA PHE A 63 17.19 5.95 20.27
C PHE A 63 18.69 5.86 20.04
N VAL A 64 19.15 5.13 19.02
CA VAL A 64 20.57 5.03 18.67
C VAL A 64 21.17 6.41 18.40
N VAL A 65 20.48 7.25 17.63
CA VAL A 65 20.91 8.62 17.35
C VAL A 65 20.94 9.45 18.65
N GLY A 66 19.88 9.40 19.46
CA GLY A 66 19.80 10.13 20.73
C GLY A 66 20.90 9.74 21.72
N PHE A 67 21.12 8.44 21.93
CA PHE A 67 22.20 7.94 22.78
C PHE A 67 23.57 8.25 22.20
N GLY A 68 23.75 8.21 20.87
CA GLY A 68 25.00 8.60 20.22
C GLY A 68 25.39 10.05 20.54
N PHE A 69 24.43 10.99 20.46
CA PHE A 69 24.68 12.38 20.87
C PHE A 69 24.89 12.51 22.39
N ALA A 70 24.17 11.75 23.21
CA ALA A 70 24.42 11.72 24.65
C ALA A 70 25.84 11.23 24.98
N THR A 71 26.34 10.22 24.26
CA THR A 71 27.73 9.75 24.39
C THR A 71 28.73 10.82 23.99
N ILE A 72 28.48 11.57 22.90
CA ILE A 72 29.33 12.71 22.51
C ILE A 72 29.35 13.77 23.62
N ALA A 73 28.19 14.13 24.16
CA ALA A 73 28.10 15.10 25.26
C ALA A 73 28.85 14.61 26.51
N ALA A 74 28.68 13.34 26.89
CA ALA A 74 29.35 12.74 28.03
C ALA A 74 30.88 12.69 27.84
N ALA A 75 31.35 12.35 26.63
CA ALA A 75 32.76 12.37 26.30
C ALA A 75 33.34 13.79 26.39
N LEU A 76 32.65 14.79 25.83
CA LEU A 76 33.06 16.20 25.92
C LEU A 76 33.09 16.70 27.37
N ALA A 77 32.12 16.28 28.20
CA ALA A 77 32.07 16.65 29.61
C ALA A 77 33.27 16.13 30.44
N THR A 78 34.08 15.21 29.90
CA THR A 78 35.35 14.81 30.53
C THR A 78 36.48 15.83 30.34
N ALA A 79 36.37 16.69 29.32
CA ALA A 79 37.38 17.69 28.96
C ALA A 79 36.93 19.14 29.23
N VAL A 80 35.62 19.42 29.21
CA VAL A 80 35.04 20.75 29.47
C VAL A 80 33.89 20.68 30.46
N SER A 81 33.41 21.83 30.95
CA SER A 81 32.24 21.89 31.83
C SER A 81 30.99 21.29 31.15
N THR A 82 30.14 20.63 31.94
CA THR A 82 28.95 19.93 31.43
C THR A 82 28.03 20.82 30.61
N TRP A 83 27.83 22.07 31.03
CA TRP A 83 26.97 23.01 30.30
C TRP A 83 27.53 23.34 28.91
N LEU A 84 28.86 23.45 28.77
CA LEU A 84 29.52 23.75 27.50
C LEU A 84 29.51 22.52 26.58
N ALA A 85 29.73 21.32 27.14
CA ALA A 85 29.61 20.06 26.41
C ALA A 85 28.22 19.88 25.79
N LEU A 86 27.15 20.19 26.55
CA LEU A 86 25.78 20.15 26.06
C LEU A 86 25.53 21.20 24.97
N LEU A 87 26.06 22.40 25.11
CA LEU A 87 25.91 23.46 24.10
C LEU A 87 26.61 23.08 22.78
N ILE A 88 27.83 22.56 22.84
CA ILE A 88 28.58 22.08 21.68
C ILE A 88 27.81 20.95 20.98
N THR A 89 27.36 19.96 21.74
CA THR A 89 26.59 18.82 21.19
C THR A 89 25.29 19.29 20.54
N THR A 90 24.61 20.26 21.14
CA THR A 90 23.42 20.90 20.56
C THR A 90 23.73 21.57 19.22
N GLY A 91 24.86 22.27 19.13
CA GLY A 91 25.34 22.85 17.87
C GLY A 91 25.59 21.81 16.78
N ILE A 92 26.22 20.68 17.13
CA ILE A 92 26.42 19.55 16.20
C ILE A 92 25.08 19.00 15.72
N LEU A 93 24.13 18.82 16.64
CA LEU A 93 22.80 18.28 16.34
C LEU A 93 22.00 19.23 15.42
N PHE A 94 22.14 20.54 15.62
CA PHE A 94 21.54 21.55 14.76
C PHE A 94 22.11 21.50 13.33
N LEU A 95 23.44 21.41 13.18
CA LEU A 95 24.08 21.26 11.86
C LEU A 95 23.63 19.97 11.16
N PHE A 96 23.55 18.86 11.91
CA PHE A 96 23.07 17.58 11.40
C PHE A 96 21.61 17.67 10.94
N ALA A 97 20.75 18.33 11.71
CA ALA A 97 19.35 18.56 11.36
C ALA A 97 19.19 19.43 10.11
N LEU A 98 19.98 20.50 9.97
CA LEU A 98 20.00 21.34 8.77
C LEU A 98 20.42 20.54 7.53
N LEU A 99 21.46 19.71 7.64
CA LEU A 99 21.93 18.87 6.54
C LEU A 99 20.85 17.87 6.10
N LEU A 100 20.26 17.14 7.05
CA LEU A 100 19.19 16.19 6.76
C LEU A 100 17.95 16.89 6.18
N GLY A 101 17.57 18.05 6.74
CA GLY A 101 16.46 18.85 6.22
C GLY A 101 16.71 19.32 4.78
N ALA A 102 17.91 19.82 4.49
CA ALA A 102 18.29 20.23 3.14
C ALA A 102 18.24 19.06 2.15
N VAL A 103 18.86 17.92 2.48
CA VAL A 103 18.84 16.72 1.64
C VAL A 103 17.40 16.20 1.45
N GLY A 104 16.59 16.22 2.50
CA GLY A 104 15.18 15.85 2.46
C GLY A 104 14.39 16.72 1.47
N ILE A 105 14.51 18.04 1.59
CA ILE A 105 13.88 19.00 0.67
C ILE A 105 14.37 18.78 -0.76
N MET A 106 15.68 18.57 -0.98
CA MET A 106 16.22 18.31 -2.31
C MET A 106 15.65 17.02 -2.91
N LYS A 107 15.53 15.95 -2.12
CA LYS A 107 14.95 14.68 -2.57
C LYS A 107 13.46 14.79 -2.87
N ILE A 108 12.69 15.51 -2.06
CA ILE A 108 11.27 15.77 -2.32
C ILE A 108 11.12 16.57 -3.62
N LYS A 109 11.92 17.62 -3.81
CA LYS A 109 11.89 18.43 -5.04
C LYS A 109 12.29 17.64 -6.30
N LYS A 110 13.19 16.67 -6.18
CA LYS A 110 13.69 15.86 -7.30
C LYS A 110 12.86 14.60 -7.58
N GLY A 111 12.23 14.04 -6.55
CA GLY A 111 11.62 12.71 -6.56
C GLY A 111 10.10 12.69 -6.55
N SER A 112 9.42 13.82 -6.32
CA SER A 112 8.00 13.94 -6.63
C SER A 112 7.87 13.96 -8.15
N PRO A 113 7.25 12.94 -8.79
CA PRO A 113 6.79 13.11 -10.15
C PRO A 113 5.93 14.38 -10.16
N PRO A 114 6.02 15.27 -11.18
CA PRO A 114 4.95 16.24 -11.38
C PRO A 114 3.65 15.44 -11.28
N LEU A 115 2.68 15.90 -10.47
CA LEU A 115 1.39 15.22 -10.28
C LEU A 115 0.99 14.57 -11.62
N PRO A 116 0.61 13.29 -11.70
CA PRO A 116 0.48 12.58 -12.97
C PRO A 116 -0.59 13.27 -13.83
N GLU A 117 -0.18 14.30 -14.57
CA GLU A 117 -1.11 15.29 -15.10
C GLU A 117 -1.94 14.65 -16.19
N GLN A 118 -1.34 13.71 -16.91
CA GLN A 118 -2.00 12.86 -17.89
C GLN A 118 -3.10 12.01 -17.22
N ALA A 119 -2.79 11.32 -16.12
CA ALA A 119 -3.78 10.52 -15.39
C ALA A 119 -4.92 11.38 -14.80
N ILE A 120 -4.59 12.57 -14.29
CA ILE A 120 -5.59 13.53 -13.78
C ILE A 120 -6.44 14.10 -14.94
N ARG A 121 -5.83 14.42 -16.08
CA ARG A 121 -6.55 14.87 -17.29
C ARG A 121 -7.47 13.79 -17.83
N GLU A 122 -7.00 12.55 -17.94
CA GLU A 122 -7.81 11.41 -18.39
C GLU A 122 -8.98 11.13 -17.44
N ALA A 123 -8.74 11.19 -16.11
CA ALA A 123 -9.80 11.05 -15.12
C ALA A 123 -10.86 12.17 -15.25
N LYS A 124 -10.44 13.40 -15.51
CA LYS A 124 -11.36 14.53 -15.76
C LYS A 124 -12.18 14.33 -17.03
N LEU A 125 -11.53 13.99 -18.15
CA LEU A 125 -12.20 13.72 -19.43
C LEU A 125 -13.22 12.57 -19.30
N THR A 126 -12.86 11.50 -18.58
CA THR A 126 -13.75 10.36 -18.32
C THR A 126 -14.98 10.79 -17.50
N THR A 127 -14.78 11.65 -16.50
CA THR A 127 -15.87 12.17 -15.65
C THR A 127 -16.79 13.11 -16.45
N GLU A 128 -16.21 13.96 -17.31
CA GLU A 128 -16.97 14.86 -18.19
C GLU A 128 -17.79 14.10 -19.24
N ALA A 129 -17.21 13.04 -19.84
CA ALA A 129 -17.91 12.16 -20.77
C ALA A 129 -19.13 11.50 -20.12
N LEU A 130 -18.97 10.93 -18.91
CA LEU A 130 -20.07 10.32 -18.14
C LEU A 130 -21.16 11.34 -17.74
N LYS A 131 -20.80 12.59 -17.49
CA LYS A 131 -21.75 13.66 -17.12
C LYS A 131 -22.52 14.21 -18.32
N THR A 132 -21.96 14.11 -19.52
CA THR A 132 -22.56 14.62 -20.77
C THR A 132 -23.51 13.59 -21.39
N ASP A 133 -23.18 12.30 -21.29
CA ASP A 133 -24.00 11.20 -21.82
C ASP A 133 -25.24 10.85 -20.94
N GLY A 134 -25.30 11.43 -19.72
CA GLY A 134 -26.38 11.24 -18.76
C GLY A 134 -27.50 12.29 -18.79
N ARG A 135 -27.57 13.16 -19.80
CA ARG A 135 -28.67 14.13 -20.03
C ARG A 135 -29.33 13.86 -21.38
#